data_AF-G2XE86-F1
#
_entry.id   AF-G2XE86-F1
#
_cell.length_a   1.000
_cell.length_b   1.000
_cell.length_c   1.000
_cell.angle_alpha   90.00
_cell.angle_beta   90.00
_cell.angle_gamma   90.00
#
_symmetry.space_group_name_H-M   'P 1'
#
loop_
_entity.id
_entity.type
_entity.pdbx_description
1 polymer ?
#
loop_
_entity_poly.entity_id
_entity_poly.type
_entity_poly.pdbx_seq_one_letter_code
_entity_poly.pdbx_strand_id
1 'polypeptide(L)'
;MPSHSPLQTTEANEAAWEATRGAVAGAARWGLVAAVFGGAAQYFSPLYRGMTIQFKIYIQMSGMVFGSMIEADSRLREYEARMRMQRRILRDRAKWKEFEDSYAEPEPKKSDN
;
A
#
# COMPACT_ATOMS: atom_id res chain seq x y z
N MET A 1 -16.08 -0.44 25.54
CA MET A 1 -14.91 0.39 25.16
C MET A 1 -13.98 -0.48 24.32
N PRO A 2 -13.62 -0.10 23.08
CA PRO A 2 -12.80 -0.94 22.22
C PRO A 2 -11.38 -1.03 22.79
N SER A 3 -10.89 -2.25 22.94
CA SER A 3 -9.55 -2.57 23.44
C SER A 3 -8.48 -2.15 22.43
N HIS A 4 -7.71 -1.11 22.74
CA HIS A 4 -6.46 -0.78 22.07
C HIS A 4 -5.46 -1.94 22.28
N SER A 5 -5.26 -2.78 21.25
CA SER A 5 -4.23 -3.82 21.25
C SER A 5 -2.88 -3.23 20.82
N PRO A 6 -1.81 -3.37 21.63
CA PRO A 6 -0.47 -2.84 21.32
C PRO A 6 0.16 -3.37 20.02
N LEU A 7 -0.31 -4.52 19.52
CA LEU A 7 0.14 -5.09 18.24
C LEU A 7 -0.40 -4.29 17.03
N GLN A 8 -1.59 -3.70 17.14
CA GLN A 8 -2.16 -2.87 16.08
C GLN A 8 -1.39 -1.57 15.89
N THR A 9 -0.79 -1.01 16.95
CA THR A 9 -0.06 0.25 16.85
C THR A 9 1.33 0.07 16.25
N THR A 10 1.99 -1.06 16.49
CA THR A 10 3.31 -1.35 15.89
C THR A 10 3.18 -1.73 14.41
N GLU A 11 2.24 -2.60 14.07
CA GLU A 11 1.96 -2.97 12.67
C GLU A 11 1.42 -1.77 11.86
N ALA A 12 0.58 -0.92 12.45
CA ALA A 12 0.11 0.29 11.79
C ALA A 12 1.24 1.32 11.58
N ASN A 13 2.18 1.44 12.51
CA ASN A 13 3.32 2.35 12.38
C ASN A 13 4.33 1.87 11.33
N GLU A 14 4.59 0.56 11.26
CA GLU A 14 5.45 -0.03 10.23
C GLU A 14 4.82 0.03 8.85
N ALA A 15 3.51 -0.22 8.75
CA ALA A 15 2.75 -0.02 7.51
C ALA A 15 2.71 1.45 7.07
N ALA A 16 2.55 2.39 8.00
CA ALA A 16 2.61 3.83 7.72
C ALA A 16 4.00 4.25 7.23
N TRP A 17 5.06 3.66 7.77
CA TRP A 17 6.45 3.93 7.37
C TRP A 17 6.75 3.43 5.94
N GLU A 18 6.32 2.20 5.62
CA GLU A 18 6.48 1.62 4.28
C GLU A 18 5.61 2.34 3.23
N ALA A 19 4.43 2.85 3.63
CA ALA A 19 3.58 3.69 2.79
C ALA A 19 4.22 5.06 2.54
N THR A 20 4.83 5.67 3.56
CA THR A 20 5.51 6.97 3.45
C THR A 20 6.73 6.89 2.53
N ARG A 21 7.57 5.85 2.66
CA ARG A 21 8.69 5.63 1.72
C ARG A 21 8.21 5.43 0.29
N GLY A 22 7.09 4.73 0.10
CA GLY A 22 6.45 4.57 -1.20
C GLY A 22 5.94 5.87 -1.81
N ALA A 23 5.30 6.72 -0.99
CA ALA A 23 4.80 8.02 -1.42
C ALA A 23 5.95 8.96 -1.82
N VAL A 24 7.04 8.97 -1.05
CA VAL A 24 8.24 9.75 -1.37
C VAL A 24 8.91 9.24 -2.65
N ALA A 25 9.02 7.92 -2.82
CA ALA A 25 9.58 7.33 -4.03
C ALA A 25 8.73 7.62 -5.28
N GLY A 26 7.40 7.54 -5.17
CA GLY A 26 6.47 7.89 -6.25
C GLY A 26 6.51 9.38 -6.59
N ALA A 27 6.51 10.26 -5.58
CA ALA A 27 6.64 11.70 -5.77
C ALA A 27 7.97 12.07 -6.43
N ALA A 28 9.07 11.42 -6.05
CA ALA A 28 10.37 11.63 -6.67
C ALA A 28 10.40 11.15 -8.14
N ARG A 29 9.86 9.96 -8.43
CA ARG A 29 9.82 9.40 -9.78
C ARG A 29 8.99 10.26 -10.73
N TRP A 30 7.78 10.63 -10.32
CA TRP A 30 6.90 11.46 -11.14
C TRP A 30 7.33 12.93 -11.17
N GLY A 31 7.95 13.43 -10.10
CA GLY A 31 8.59 14.76 -10.08
C GLY A 31 9.72 14.87 -11.12
N LEU A 32 10.56 13.84 -11.24
CA LEU A 32 11.61 13.76 -12.27
C LEU A 32 11.02 13.71 -13.69
N VAL A 33 10.01 12.87 -13.92
CA VAL A 33 9.34 12.76 -15.22
C VAL A 33 8.70 14.11 -15.61
N ALA A 34 8.00 14.76 -14.68
CA ALA A 34 7.37 16.06 -14.91
C ALA A 34 8.42 17.16 -15.15
N ALA A 35 9.57 17.13 -14.47
CA ALA A 35 10.67 18.06 -14.70
C ALA A 35 11.29 17.89 -16.09
N VAL A 36 11.50 16.65 -16.55
CA VAL A 36 12.00 16.35 -17.90
C VAL A 36 11.01 16.82 -18.96
N PHE A 37 9.72 16.54 -18.79
CA PHE A 37 8.67 17.01 -19.69
C PHE A 37 8.57 18.55 -19.71
N GLY A 38 8.67 19.20 -18.55
CA GLY A 38 8.69 20.66 -18.45
C GLY A 38 9.90 21.29 -19.16
N GLY A 39 11.07 20.68 -19.03
CA GLY A 39 12.29 21.10 -19.74
C GLY A 39 12.18 20.91 -21.26
N ALA A 40 11.67 19.77 -21.72
CA ALA A 40 11.43 19.51 -23.13
C ALA A 40 10.39 20.47 -23.73
N ALA A 41 9.30 20.74 -23.01
CA ALA A 41 8.26 21.68 -23.43
C ALA A 41 8.81 23.12 -23.57
N GLN A 42 9.68 23.55 -22.65
CA GLN A 42 10.34 24.86 -22.71
C GLN A 42 11.32 25.00 -23.90
N TYR A 43 11.90 23.90 -24.37
CA TYR A 43 12.82 23.89 -25.51
C TYR A 43 12.09 23.83 -26.86
N PHE A 44 11.13 22.92 -27.02
CA PHE A 44 10.49 22.65 -28.31
C PHE A 44 9.26 23.51 -28.62
N SER A 45 8.53 23.99 -27.60
CA SER A 45 7.27 24.72 -27.83
C SER A 45 7.42 26.23 -27.62
N PRO A 46 7.25 27.05 -28.69
CA PRO A 46 7.21 28.50 -28.56
C PRO A 46 6.01 28.98 -27.72
N LEU A 47 4.94 28.18 -27.64
CA LEU A 47 3.78 28.44 -26.79
C LEU A 47 4.13 28.35 -25.29
N TYR A 48 4.98 27.38 -24.93
CA TYR A 48 5.42 27.17 -23.54
C TYR A 48 6.39 28.25 -23.06
N ARG A 49 7.17 28.86 -23.99
CA ARG A 49 8.05 30.01 -23.69
C ARG A 49 7.27 31.27 -23.32
N GLY A 50 6.12 31.51 -23.95
CA GLY A 50 5.26 32.67 -23.66
C GLY A 50 4.35 32.49 -22.43
N MET A 51 4.26 31.29 -21.88
CA MET A 51 3.38 30.98 -20.75
C MET A 51 3.91 31.52 -19.42
N THR A 52 3.00 31.93 -18.53
CA THR A 52 3.35 32.41 -17.19
C THR A 52 3.96 31.30 -16.33
N ILE A 53 4.80 31.68 -15.36
CA ILE A 53 5.45 30.73 -14.44
C ILE A 53 4.41 29.89 -13.68
N GLN A 54 3.30 30.52 -13.29
CA GLN A 54 2.18 29.84 -12.62
C GLN A 54 1.61 28.68 -13.44
N PHE A 55 1.41 28.88 -14.75
CA PHE A 55 0.83 27.85 -15.61
C PHE A 55 1.80 26.68 -15.82
N LYS A 56 3.12 26.94 -15.81
CA LYS A 56 4.15 25.89 -15.87
C LYS A 56 4.14 25.02 -14.61
N ILE A 57 4.08 25.65 -13.44
CA ILE A 57 3.96 24.94 -12.16
C ILE A 57 2.65 24.15 -12.12
N TYR A 58 1.54 24.72 -12.61
CA TYR A 58 0.26 24.02 -12.67
C TYR A 58 0.34 22.73 -13.50
N ILE A 59 0.97 22.78 -14.69
CA ILE A 59 1.17 21.57 -15.51
C ILE A 59 2.11 20.56 -14.84
N GLN A 60 3.16 21.03 -14.17
CA GLN A 60 4.06 20.15 -13.44
C GLN A 60 3.34 19.43 -12.28
N MET A 61 2.56 20.18 -11.51
CA MET A 61 1.77 19.65 -10.39
C MET A 61 0.66 18.73 -10.87
N SER A 62 -0.02 19.04 -11.99
CA SER A 62 -1.05 18.17 -12.54
C SER A 62 -0.48 16.82 -12.98
N GLY A 63 0.71 16.82 -13.60
CA GLY A 63 1.44 15.59 -13.93
C GLY A 63 1.83 14.79 -12.68
N MET A 64 2.29 15.46 -11.61
CA MET A 64 2.62 14.80 -10.35
C MET A 64 1.40 14.19 -9.67
N VAL A 65 0.28 14.92 -9.59
CA VAL A 65 -0.97 14.43 -9.00
C VAL A 65 -1.51 13.25 -9.80
N PHE A 66 -1.56 13.36 -11.12
CA PHE A 66 -2.01 12.27 -11.99
C PHE A 66 -1.11 11.03 -11.85
N GLY A 67 0.21 11.21 -11.86
CA GLY A 67 1.18 10.15 -11.62
C GLY A 67 1.00 9.46 -10.27
N SER A 68 0.77 10.25 -9.20
CA SER A 68 0.51 9.70 -7.86
C SER A 68 -0.76 8.87 -7.80
N MET A 69 -1.80 9.25 -8.56
CA MET A 69 -3.07 8.52 -8.59
C MET A 69 -2.90 7.17 -9.28
N ILE A 70 -2.16 7.11 -10.39
CA ILE A 70 -1.84 5.86 -11.08
C ILE A 70 -1.08 4.90 -10.17
N GLU A 71 -0.06 5.41 -9.47
CA GLU A 71 0.78 4.57 -8.62
C GLU A 71 0.02 4.10 -7.37
N ALA A 72 -0.81 4.96 -6.79
CA ALA A 72 -1.73 4.60 -5.72
C ALA A 72 -2.71 3.50 -6.13
N ASP A 73 -3.34 3.61 -7.31
CA ASP A 73 -4.24 2.59 -7.84
C ASP A 73 -3.54 1.25 -8.06
N SER A 74 -2.31 1.26 -8.57
CA SER A 74 -1.52 0.03 -8.75
C SER A 74 -1.23 -0.65 -7.41
N ARG A 75 -0.81 0.13 -6.40
CA ARG A 75 -0.45 -0.38 -5.07
C ARG A 75 -1.67 -0.88 -4.32
N LEU A 76 -2.82 -0.25 -4.50
CA LEU A 76 -4.09 -0.67 -3.89
C LEU A 76 -4.54 -2.04 -4.43
N ARG A 77 -4.41 -2.27 -5.74
CA ARG A 77 -4.70 -3.58 -6.36
C ARG A 77 -3.78 -4.68 -5.84
N GLU A 78 -2.48 -4.40 -5.73
CA GLU A 78 -1.52 -5.36 -5.17
C GLU A 78 -1.79 -5.67 -3.70
N TYR A 79 -2.18 -4.67 -2.91
CA TYR A 79 -2.56 -4.85 -1.51
C TYR A 79 -3.80 -5.74 -1.39
N GLU A 80 -4.82 -5.50 -2.22
CA GLU A 80 -6.04 -6.31 -2.22
C GLU A 80 -5.76 -7.77 -2.58
N ALA A 81 -4.89 -8.02 -3.57
CA ALA A 81 -4.46 -9.36 -3.94
C ALA A 81 -3.73 -10.09 -2.79
N ARG A 82 -2.82 -9.39 -2.10
CA ARG A 82 -2.11 -9.92 -0.92
C ARG A 82 -3.06 -10.26 0.22
N MET A 83 -3.99 -9.35 0.53
CA MET A 83 -5.01 -9.55 1.57
C MET A 83 -5.91 -10.73 1.27
N ARG A 84 -6.31 -10.94 0.00
CA ARG A 84 -7.09 -12.11 -0.39
C ARG A 84 -6.33 -13.41 -0.12
N MET A 85 -5.03 -13.45 -0.35
CA MET A 85 -4.22 -14.64 -0.07
C MET A 85 -4.00 -14.87 1.43
N GLN A 86 -3.71 -13.81 2.18
CA GLN A 86 -3.57 -13.91 3.65
C GLN A 86 -4.85 -14.41 4.31
N ARG A 87 -6.03 -13.93 3.88
CA ARG A 87 -7.32 -14.42 4.39
C ARG A 87 -7.54 -15.91 4.14
N ARG A 88 -7.05 -16.46 3.01
CA ARG A 88 -7.11 -17.90 2.73
C ARG A 88 -6.23 -18.69 3.71
N ILE A 89 -4.96 -18.29 3.84
CA ILE A 89 -4.01 -18.94 4.77
C ILE A 89 -4.52 -18.91 6.21
N LEU A 90 -5.08 -17.77 6.66
CA LEU A 90 -5.64 -17.65 8.01
C LEU A 90 -6.85 -18.57 8.23
N ARG A 91 -7.73 -18.70 7.24
CA ARG A 91 -8.87 -19.64 7.30
C ARG A 91 -8.40 -21.09 7.34
N ASP A 92 -7.41 -21.44 6.53
CA ASP A 92 -6.87 -22.81 6.49
C ASP A 92 -6.18 -23.17 7.82
N ARG A 93 -5.43 -22.24 8.41
CA ARG A 93 -4.84 -22.40 9.75
C ARG A 93 -5.90 -22.53 10.86
N ALA A 94 -6.98 -21.76 10.79
CA ALA A 94 -8.07 -21.85 11.77
C ALA A 94 -8.76 -23.22 11.71
N LYS A 95 -9.04 -23.72 10.50
CA LYS A 95 -9.58 -25.07 10.31
C LYS A 95 -8.62 -26.15 10.81
N TRP A 96 -7.32 -26.00 10.55
CA TRP A 96 -6.30 -26.94 11.02
C TRP A 96 -6.27 -27.05 12.55
N LYS A 97 -6.35 -25.92 13.26
CA LYS A 97 -6.43 -25.91 14.73
C LYS A 97 -7.68 -26.60 15.26
N GLU A 98 -8.83 -26.35 14.64
CA GLU A 98 -10.08 -27.01 15.02
C GLU A 98 -10.01 -28.54 14.82
N PHE A 99 -9.35 -29.01 13.75
CA PHE A 99 -9.04 -30.42 13.59
C PHE A 99 -8.10 -30.94 14.68
N GLU A 100 -7.02 -30.23 15.00
CA GLU A 100 -6.07 -30.65 16.04
C GLU A 100 -6.74 -30.80 17.41
N ASP A 101 -7.61 -29.85 17.80
CA ASP A 101 -8.37 -29.89 19.05
C ASP A 101 -9.38 -31.05 19.09
N SER A 102 -10.04 -31.36 17.96
CA SER A 102 -11.06 -32.42 17.91
C SER A 102 -10.49 -33.84 17.83
N TYR A 103 -9.22 -34.02 17.42
CA TYR A 103 -8.52 -35.30 17.46
C TYR A 103 -7.66 -35.49 18.73
N ALA A 104 -7.39 -34.43 19.50
CA ALA A 104 -6.65 -34.50 20.76
C ALA A 104 -7.46 -35.06 21.95
N GLU A 105 -8.79 -35.18 21.84
CA GLU A 105 -9.64 -35.90 22.80
C GLU A 105 -10.13 -37.20 22.14
N PRO A 106 -9.62 -38.38 22.55
CA PRO A 106 -10.00 -38.98 23.84
C PRO A 106 -8.88 -39.76 24.55
N GLU A 107 -8.40 -39.28 25.69
CA GLU A 107 -7.75 -40.15 26.69
C GLU A 107 -8.85 -40.76 27.58
N PRO A 108 -9.09 -42.09 27.54
CA PRO A 108 -10.10 -42.73 28.37
C PRO A 108 -9.73 -42.59 29.85
N LYS A 109 -10.65 -42.02 30.64
CA LYS A 109 -10.58 -42.05 32.11
C LYS A 109 -10.37 -43.50 32.57
N LYS A 110 -9.16 -43.79 33.05
CA LYS A 110 -8.89 -45.03 33.78
C LYS A 110 -9.65 -44.96 35.10
N SER A 111 -10.74 -45.72 35.20
CA SER A 111 -11.38 -45.98 36.49
C SER A 111 -10.45 -46.89 37.28
N ASP A 112 -9.71 -46.32 38.22
CA ASP A 112 -9.05 -47.12 39.26
C ASP A 112 -10.00 -47.25 40.45
N ASN A 113 -10.25 -48.51 40.78
CA ASN A 113 -11.13 -49.07 41.80
C ASN A 113 -10.44 -49.07 43.16
#